data_AF-A0A0H3I4K1-F1
#
_entry.id   AF-A0A0H3I4K1-F1
#
_cell.length_a   1.000
_cell.length_b   1.000
_cell.length_c   1.000
_cell.angle_alpha   90.00
_cell.angle_beta   90.00
_cell.angle_gamma   90.00
#
_symmetry.space_group_name_H-M   'P 1'
#
loop_
_entity.id
_entity.type
_entity.pdbx_description
1 polymer ?
#
loop_
_entity_poly.entity_id
_entity_poly.type
_entity_poly.pdbx_seq_one_letter_code
_entity_poly.pdbx_strand_id
1 'polypeptide(L)'
;MQMGELRYRSSRDAQGFEKPWARIYSDQDKPTAAEIGALAFHGGISKDLNEIFSPGAYCNVYDAYAIPAHHYPIAFAGSLFVYLNSANGSNGVTQEYRPYNSNKLFRRFYYVSSSLWSAWSEEYNTHNKPTAADIGALPINELIGIPMPWPQAKAPSGWLKCNGLSFDKNIYTILAKVYPSGILPDLRGEFIRGWDDGRQVDNGRGLLISQQATIVGVGDPNINYTALVSLYNNVDNNLSTIASNLNGEVPVKINDNAVKLLSGAGKFDPLLASQASMYVRPRNIAFNYIVRAA
;
A
#
# COMPACT_ATOMS: atom_id res chain seq x y z
N MET A 1 -9.94 -21.29 61.58
CA MET A 1 -10.22 -22.74 61.53
C MET A 1 -9.10 -23.38 60.73
N GLN A 2 -8.40 -24.38 61.27
CA GLN A 2 -7.55 -25.24 60.43
C GLN A 2 -8.48 -26.02 59.50
N MET A 3 -8.31 -25.88 58.19
CA MET A 3 -8.99 -26.76 57.24
C MET A 3 -8.45 -28.18 57.44
N GLY A 4 -9.32 -29.10 57.81
CA GLY A 4 -8.95 -30.50 57.96
C GLY A 4 -8.73 -31.14 56.59
N GLU A 5 -7.65 -31.89 56.43
CA GLU A 5 -7.33 -32.63 55.21
C GLU A 5 -7.83 -34.07 55.31
N LEU A 6 -8.51 -34.58 54.27
CA LEU A 6 -8.91 -35.99 54.16
C LEU A 6 -7.88 -36.76 53.33
N ARG A 7 -7.37 -37.87 53.86
CA ARG A 7 -6.42 -38.76 53.17
C ARG A 7 -6.88 -40.22 53.22
N TYR A 8 -6.60 -40.99 52.17
CA TYR A 8 -6.83 -42.44 52.11
C TYR A 8 -5.57 -43.19 51.66
N ARG A 9 -5.48 -44.47 52.00
CA ARG A 9 -4.49 -45.41 51.43
C ARG A 9 -5.08 -46.81 51.42
N SER A 10 -4.73 -47.64 50.44
CA SER A 10 -5.16 -49.05 50.42
C SER A 10 -4.24 -49.91 51.29
N SER A 11 -4.83 -50.88 51.99
CA SER A 11 -4.12 -51.94 52.70
C SER A 11 -4.49 -53.26 52.09
N ARG A 12 -3.49 -54.11 51.88
CA ARG A 12 -3.71 -55.51 51.52
C ARG A 12 -3.88 -56.32 52.81
N ASP A 13 -5.04 -56.96 52.92
CA ASP A 13 -5.46 -57.99 53.89
C ASP A 13 -4.43 -58.49 54.93
N ALA A 14 -4.13 -57.65 55.93
CA ALA A 14 -3.22 -57.92 57.06
C ALA A 14 -1.71 -58.00 56.75
N GLN A 15 -1.27 -57.66 55.53
CA GLN A 15 0.17 -57.60 55.17
C GLN A 15 0.73 -56.17 54.97
N GLY A 16 -0.10 -55.12 55.11
CA GLY A 16 0.34 -53.72 55.13
C GLY A 16 -0.20 -52.85 53.99
N PHE A 17 0.21 -51.59 53.96
CA PHE A 17 -0.29 -50.58 53.01
C PHE A 17 0.41 -50.66 51.65
N GLU A 18 -0.37 -50.68 50.57
CA GLU A 18 0.14 -50.87 49.20
C GLU A 18 0.54 -49.56 48.52
N LYS A 19 -0.01 -48.44 48.98
CA LYS A 19 0.19 -47.10 48.40
C LYS A 19 0.43 -46.06 49.49
N PRO A 20 1.20 -45.00 49.19
CA PRO A 20 1.27 -43.81 50.03
C PRO A 20 -0.12 -43.22 50.27
N TRP A 21 -0.26 -42.42 51.34
CA TRP A 21 -1.47 -41.64 51.56
C TRP A 21 -1.75 -40.72 50.38
N ALA A 22 -2.97 -40.80 49.85
CA ALA A 22 -3.51 -39.95 48.80
C ALA A 22 -4.52 -38.96 49.41
N ARG A 23 -4.42 -37.68 49.02
CA ARG A 23 -5.34 -36.62 49.46
C ARG A 23 -6.65 -36.71 48.67
N ILE A 24 -7.76 -36.48 49.36
CA ILE A 24 -9.09 -36.35 48.76
C ILE A 24 -9.45 -34.87 48.77
N TYR A 25 -9.73 -34.32 47.59
CA TYR A 25 -10.22 -32.96 47.45
C TYR A 25 -11.73 -32.86 47.66
N SER A 26 -12.18 -31.73 48.18
CA SER A 26 -13.60 -31.42 48.41
C SER A 26 -13.91 -29.97 48.04
N ASP A 27 -15.17 -29.55 48.11
CA ASP A 27 -15.55 -28.15 47.86
C ASP A 27 -14.93 -27.15 48.86
N GLN A 28 -14.58 -27.64 50.05
CA GLN A 28 -13.92 -26.84 51.10
C GLN A 28 -12.38 -27.01 51.09
N ASP A 29 -11.86 -28.04 50.41
CA ASP A 29 -10.43 -28.30 50.25
C ASP A 29 -10.15 -28.61 48.77
N LYS A 30 -10.12 -27.56 47.94
CA LYS A 30 -9.93 -27.68 46.50
C LYS A 30 -8.43 -27.81 46.18
N PRO A 31 -8.05 -28.55 45.12
CA PRO A 31 -6.66 -28.61 44.71
C PRO A 31 -6.14 -27.23 44.32
N THR A 32 -4.89 -26.96 44.65
CA THR A 32 -4.19 -25.80 44.07
C THR A 32 -3.83 -26.09 42.62
N ALA A 33 -3.62 -25.04 41.81
CA ALA A 33 -3.21 -25.21 40.42
C ALA A 33 -1.91 -26.04 40.30
N ALA A 34 -0.96 -25.86 41.23
CA ALA A 34 0.28 -26.63 41.28
C ALA A 34 0.04 -28.13 41.53
N GLU A 35 -0.92 -28.47 42.39
CA GLU A 35 -1.23 -29.87 42.73
C GLU A 35 -1.83 -30.66 41.56
N ILE A 36 -2.47 -29.98 40.61
CA ILE A 36 -3.10 -30.61 39.43
C ILE A 36 -2.40 -30.27 38.11
N GLY A 37 -1.27 -29.57 38.15
CA GLY A 37 -0.54 -29.14 36.94
C GLY A 37 -1.29 -28.11 36.09
N ALA A 38 -2.22 -27.36 36.67
CA ALA A 38 -2.92 -26.26 36.01
C ALA A 38 -2.10 -24.96 36.05
N LEU A 39 -2.41 -24.04 35.14
CA LEU A 39 -1.85 -22.69 35.17
C LEU A 39 -2.43 -21.91 36.35
N ALA A 40 -1.57 -21.40 37.24
CA ALA A 40 -2.01 -20.65 38.42
C ALA A 40 -2.53 -19.25 38.04
N PHE A 41 -3.58 -18.79 38.72
CA PHE A 41 -4.00 -17.39 38.70
C PHE A 41 -3.46 -16.68 39.94
N HIS A 42 -2.65 -15.65 39.74
CA HIS A 42 -1.96 -14.92 40.80
C HIS A 42 -2.65 -13.60 41.20
N GLY A 43 -3.75 -13.23 40.53
CA GLY A 43 -4.54 -12.05 40.86
C GLY A 43 -4.00 -10.73 40.30
N GLY A 44 -4.33 -9.65 41.02
CA GLY A 44 -4.03 -8.26 40.66
C GLY A 44 -2.54 -7.95 40.61
N ILE A 45 -2.05 -7.31 39.55
CA ILE A 45 -0.68 -6.79 39.45
C ILE A 45 -0.66 -5.26 39.57
N SER A 46 0.20 -4.77 40.46
CA SER A 46 0.51 -3.34 40.65
C SER A 46 2.01 -3.07 40.58
N LYS A 47 2.77 -4.03 40.04
CA LYS A 47 4.24 -4.05 40.02
C LYS A 47 4.76 -3.91 38.60
N ASP A 48 6.06 -3.65 38.51
CA ASP A 48 6.82 -3.71 37.28
C ASP A 48 6.76 -5.12 36.65
N LEU A 49 6.41 -5.20 35.37
CA LEU A 49 6.32 -6.47 34.64
C LEU A 49 7.67 -7.18 34.50
N ASN A 50 8.79 -6.47 34.62
CA ASN A 50 10.13 -7.07 34.61
C ASN A 50 10.43 -7.91 35.84
N GLU A 51 9.66 -7.78 36.93
CA GLU A 51 9.82 -8.56 38.17
C GLU A 51 9.02 -9.87 38.15
N ILE A 52 8.22 -10.12 37.10
CA ILE A 52 7.27 -11.24 37.06
C ILE A 52 7.84 -12.39 36.21
N PHE A 53 8.42 -13.38 36.89
CA PHE A 53 8.99 -14.59 36.30
C PHE A 53 8.20 -15.87 36.61
N SER A 54 7.26 -15.83 37.56
CA SER A 54 6.49 -17.01 37.92
C SER A 54 5.48 -17.33 36.82
N PRO A 55 5.43 -18.56 36.29
CA PRO A 55 4.41 -18.95 35.31
C PRO A 55 3.00 -18.82 35.89
N GLY A 56 2.08 -18.30 35.09
CA GLY A 56 0.71 -18.08 35.53
C GLY A 56 -0.02 -16.98 34.76
N ALA A 57 -1.29 -16.80 35.13
CA ALA A 57 -2.13 -15.70 34.70
C ALA A 57 -2.21 -14.63 35.80
N TYR A 58 -2.18 -13.38 35.37
CA TYR A 58 -2.23 -12.18 36.20
C TYR A 58 -3.20 -11.18 35.58
N CYS A 59 -3.79 -10.30 36.38
CA CYS A 59 -4.64 -9.23 35.88
C CYS A 59 -4.17 -7.86 36.39
N ASN A 60 -3.95 -6.91 35.49
CA ASN A 60 -3.96 -5.50 35.86
C ASN A 60 -5.39 -5.00 35.69
N VAL A 61 -5.99 -4.44 36.74
CA VAL A 61 -7.37 -3.94 36.71
C VAL A 61 -7.45 -2.41 36.67
N TYR A 62 -6.31 -1.70 36.67
CA TYR A 62 -6.26 -0.24 36.64
C TYR A 62 -5.31 0.27 35.54
N ASP A 63 -5.82 1.10 34.64
CA ASP A 63 -5.03 1.74 33.57
C ASP A 63 -3.85 2.55 34.15
N ALA A 64 -4.03 3.13 35.34
CA ALA A 64 -2.99 3.89 36.04
C ALA A 64 -1.71 3.08 36.37
N TYR A 65 -1.81 1.74 36.44
CA TYR A 65 -0.64 0.88 36.64
C TYR A 65 -0.02 0.40 35.33
N ALA A 66 -0.75 0.49 34.20
CA ALA A 66 -0.26 0.10 32.88
C ALA A 66 0.58 1.24 32.27
N ILE A 67 1.76 1.48 32.81
CA ILE A 67 2.64 2.58 32.39
C ILE A 67 3.99 2.07 31.88
N PRO A 68 4.67 2.84 30.99
CA PRO A 68 6.00 2.46 30.50
C PRO A 68 7.03 2.25 31.62
N ALA A 69 6.94 2.99 32.73
CA ALA A 69 7.83 2.86 33.89
C ALA A 69 7.69 1.51 34.61
N HIS A 70 6.56 0.81 34.44
CA HIS A 70 6.33 -0.56 34.90
C HIS A 70 6.45 -1.58 33.75
N HIS A 71 7.04 -1.18 32.62
CA HIS A 71 7.30 -1.99 31.44
C HIS A 71 6.06 -2.61 30.76
N TYR A 72 4.90 -1.94 30.86
CA TYR A 72 3.72 -2.31 30.08
C TYR A 72 3.90 -1.89 28.61
N PRO A 73 3.42 -2.71 27.65
CA PRO A 73 3.50 -2.39 26.22
C PRO A 73 2.49 -1.32 25.78
N ILE A 74 1.44 -1.09 26.56
CA ILE A 74 0.34 -0.18 26.22
C ILE A 74 -0.29 0.40 27.50
N ALA A 75 -0.81 1.62 27.40
CA ALA A 75 -1.45 2.36 28.50
C ALA A 75 -2.89 1.92 28.81
N PHE A 76 -3.14 0.61 28.86
CA PHE A 76 -4.43 0.03 29.21
C PHE A 76 -4.23 -1.21 30.10
N ALA A 77 -5.10 -1.36 31.10
CA ALA A 77 -5.28 -2.53 31.93
C ALA A 77 -5.55 -3.79 31.09
N GLY A 78 -5.42 -4.97 31.68
CA GLY A 78 -5.46 -6.20 30.90
C GLY A 78 -4.97 -7.43 31.63
N SER A 79 -4.84 -8.51 30.89
CA SER A 79 -4.32 -9.77 31.40
C SER A 79 -2.87 -9.98 30.97
N LEU A 80 -2.04 -10.42 31.90
CA LEU A 80 -0.67 -10.87 31.64
C LEU A 80 -0.63 -12.39 31.80
N PHE A 81 -0.10 -13.08 30.81
CA PHE A 81 0.22 -14.50 30.88
C PHE A 81 1.74 -14.66 30.86
N VAL A 82 2.25 -15.48 31.76
CA VAL A 82 3.68 -15.82 31.85
C VAL A 82 3.84 -17.30 31.61
N TYR A 83 4.57 -17.65 30.56
CA TYR A 83 4.85 -19.03 30.17
C TYR A 83 6.31 -19.35 30.46
N LEU A 84 6.57 -20.49 31.07
CA LEU A 84 7.93 -21.03 31.21
C LEU A 84 8.46 -21.41 29.83
N ASN A 85 9.66 -20.95 29.48
CA ASN A 85 10.42 -21.52 28.37
C ASN A 85 11.76 -22.03 28.91
N SER A 86 12.02 -23.33 28.77
CA SER A 86 13.25 -23.95 29.27
C SER A 86 13.98 -24.64 28.13
N ALA A 87 15.28 -24.40 28.04
CA ALA A 87 16.16 -25.06 27.08
C ALA A 87 17.55 -25.24 27.69
N ASN A 88 18.18 -26.40 27.45
CA ASN A 88 19.56 -26.68 27.87
C ASN A 88 19.83 -26.42 29.37
N GLY A 89 18.87 -26.72 30.25
CA GLY A 89 18.98 -26.52 31.70
C GLY A 89 18.81 -25.07 32.18
N SER A 90 18.50 -24.13 31.28
CA SER A 90 18.19 -22.73 31.61
C SER A 90 16.70 -22.46 31.50
N ASN A 91 16.11 -21.89 32.55
CA ASN A 91 14.71 -21.49 32.58
C ASN A 91 14.59 -19.99 32.30
N GLY A 92 13.88 -19.63 31.23
CA GLY A 92 13.41 -18.27 30.98
C GLY A 92 11.90 -18.18 31.11
N VAL A 93 11.36 -17.03 30.71
CA VAL A 93 9.92 -16.87 30.51
C VAL A 93 9.57 -16.11 29.24
N THR A 94 8.38 -16.36 28.73
CA THR A 94 7.69 -15.54 27.74
C THR A 94 6.50 -14.87 28.40
N GLN A 95 6.36 -13.57 28.20
CA GLN A 95 5.21 -12.79 28.64
C GLN A 95 4.31 -12.45 27.46
N GLU A 96 3.00 -12.60 27.66
CA GLU A 96 1.96 -12.10 26.77
C GLU A 96 1.05 -11.14 27.49
N TYR A 97 0.81 -9.97 26.91
CA TYR A 97 -0.12 -8.97 27.45
C TYR A 97 -1.31 -8.74 26.52
N ARG A 98 -2.51 -8.75 27.09
CA ARG A 98 -3.79 -8.56 26.39
C ARG A 98 -4.57 -7.42 27.05
N PRO A 99 -4.62 -6.21 26.46
CA PRO A 99 -5.42 -5.13 26.99
C PRO A 99 -6.91 -5.47 26.97
N TYR A 100 -7.69 -4.98 27.95
CA TYR A 100 -9.11 -5.33 28.08
C TYR A 100 -10.02 -4.79 26.96
N ASN A 101 -9.57 -3.74 26.27
CA ASN A 101 -10.39 -2.93 25.35
C ASN A 101 -10.02 -3.11 23.87
N SER A 102 -9.15 -4.07 23.52
CA SER A 102 -8.80 -4.34 22.13
C SER A 102 -8.36 -5.79 21.89
N ASN A 103 -8.35 -6.20 20.63
CA ASN A 103 -7.85 -7.50 20.20
C ASN A 103 -6.32 -7.50 19.98
N LYS A 104 -5.61 -6.55 20.58
CA LYS A 104 -4.15 -6.50 20.52
C LYS A 104 -3.54 -7.58 21.41
N LEU A 105 -2.43 -8.12 20.98
CA LEU A 105 -1.62 -9.05 21.76
C LEU A 105 -0.18 -8.57 21.67
N PHE A 106 0.46 -8.43 22.82
CA PHE A 106 1.88 -8.10 22.89
C PHE A 106 2.62 -9.30 23.44
N ARG A 107 3.77 -9.62 22.87
CA ARG A 107 4.64 -10.71 23.34
C ARG A 107 6.07 -10.23 23.52
N ARG A 108 6.72 -10.68 24.60
CA ARG A 108 8.16 -10.53 24.81
C ARG A 108 8.69 -11.76 25.51
N PHE A 109 10.00 -11.93 25.53
CA PHE A 109 10.63 -13.01 26.27
C PHE A 109 11.90 -12.55 26.98
N TYR A 110 12.31 -13.32 27.98
CA TYR A 110 13.50 -13.07 28.75
C TYR A 110 14.67 -13.91 28.23
N TYR A 111 15.74 -13.24 27.83
CA TYR A 111 17.00 -13.88 27.44
C TYR A 111 17.84 -14.17 28.69
N VAL A 112 17.82 -15.43 29.13
CA VAL A 112 18.54 -15.87 30.33
C VAL A 112 20.05 -15.65 30.20
N SER A 113 20.62 -15.81 29.00
CA SER A 113 22.06 -15.67 28.77
C SER A 113 22.59 -14.24 28.91
N SER A 114 21.75 -13.24 28.63
CA SER A 114 22.12 -11.82 28.72
C SER A 114 21.43 -11.09 29.87
N SER A 115 20.55 -11.77 30.60
CA SER A 115 19.71 -11.19 31.66
C SER A 115 18.85 -10.01 31.20
N LEU A 116 18.39 -10.03 29.93
CA LEU A 116 17.64 -8.94 29.31
C LEU A 116 16.26 -9.39 28.83
N TRP A 117 15.27 -8.51 28.97
CA TRP A 117 13.99 -8.64 28.28
C TRP A 117 14.13 -8.22 26.82
N SER A 118 13.52 -8.97 25.90
CA SER A 118 13.28 -8.46 24.56
C SER A 118 12.36 -7.24 24.63
N ALA A 119 12.41 -6.40 23.60
CA ALA A 119 11.33 -5.45 23.37
C ALA A 119 10.00 -6.19 23.21
N TRP A 120 8.90 -5.52 23.56
CA TRP A 120 7.57 -6.01 23.24
C TRP A 120 7.35 -6.00 21.73
N SER A 121 6.81 -7.10 21.21
CA SER A 121 6.34 -7.23 19.84
C SER A 121 4.82 -7.23 19.84
N GLU A 122 4.21 -6.33 19.06
CA GLU A 122 2.76 -6.34 18.83
C GLU A 122 2.42 -7.36 17.74
N GLU A 123 1.45 -8.23 18.01
CA GLU A 123 0.98 -9.24 17.07
C GLU A 123 -0.19 -8.68 16.25
N TYR A 124 -0.12 -8.84 14.93
CA TYR A 124 -1.16 -8.41 14.01
C TYR A 124 -2.18 -9.52 13.73
N ASN A 125 -3.44 -9.13 13.49
CA ASN A 125 -4.54 -10.04 13.18
C ASN A 125 -5.60 -9.33 12.33
N THR A 126 -6.73 -10.00 12.06
CA THR A 126 -7.80 -9.44 11.21
C THR A 126 -8.46 -8.18 11.78
N HIS A 127 -8.43 -7.98 13.10
CA HIS A 127 -8.95 -6.81 13.81
C HIS A 127 -7.86 -5.81 14.21
N ASN A 128 -6.59 -6.19 14.12
CA ASN A 128 -5.41 -5.35 14.32
C ASN A 128 -4.47 -5.55 13.12
N LYS A 129 -4.83 -5.00 11.97
CA LYS A 129 -4.01 -5.16 10.75
C LYS A 129 -2.82 -4.22 10.79
N PRO A 130 -1.67 -4.61 10.22
CA PRO A 130 -0.56 -3.68 10.07
C PRO A 130 -0.96 -2.53 9.15
N THR A 131 -0.47 -1.34 9.45
CA THR A 131 -0.50 -0.21 8.52
C THR A 131 0.56 -0.41 7.43
N ALA A 132 0.47 0.37 6.34
CA ALA A 132 1.51 0.34 5.31
C ALA A 132 2.89 0.73 5.90
N ALA A 133 2.92 1.71 6.81
CA ALA A 133 4.15 2.12 7.48
C ALA A 133 4.75 1.00 8.34
N ASP A 134 3.91 0.21 9.03
CA ASP A 134 4.33 -0.89 9.89
C ASP A 134 5.14 -1.95 9.14
N ILE A 135 4.90 -2.11 7.84
CA ILE A 135 5.57 -3.10 6.98
C ILE A 135 6.48 -2.47 5.93
N GLY A 136 6.74 -1.16 5.99
CA GLY A 136 7.55 -0.45 4.99
C GLY A 136 6.94 -0.42 3.59
N ALA A 137 5.61 -0.55 3.48
CA ALA A 137 4.88 -0.43 2.22
C ALA A 137 4.50 1.02 1.93
N LEU A 138 4.41 1.35 0.63
CA LEU A 138 3.98 2.67 0.17
C LEU A 138 2.47 2.83 0.44
N PRO A 139 2.03 3.86 1.18
CA PRO A 139 0.63 4.01 1.52
C PRO A 139 -0.17 4.46 0.29
N ILE A 140 -1.38 3.91 0.15
CA ILE A 140 -2.19 4.12 -1.06
C ILE A 140 -2.59 5.59 -1.30
N ASN A 141 -2.56 6.41 -0.24
CA ASN A 141 -2.85 7.84 -0.32
C ASN A 141 -1.80 8.63 -1.12
N GLU A 142 -0.54 8.17 -1.15
CA GLU A 142 0.53 8.80 -1.92
C GLU A 142 0.37 8.62 -3.43
N LEU A 143 -0.43 7.64 -3.86
CA LEU A 143 -0.73 7.38 -5.27
C LEU A 143 -1.96 8.16 -5.78
N ILE A 144 -2.69 8.83 -4.88
CA ILE A 144 -3.94 9.52 -5.24
C ILE A 144 -3.65 10.70 -6.15
N GLY A 145 -4.40 10.78 -7.25
CA GLY A 145 -4.31 11.87 -8.21
C GLY A 145 -3.14 11.79 -9.20
N ILE A 146 -2.29 10.76 -9.12
CA ILE A 146 -1.24 10.53 -10.13
C ILE A 146 -1.86 9.78 -11.33
N PRO A 147 -1.84 10.33 -12.56
CA PRO A 147 -2.31 9.62 -13.74
C PRO A 147 -1.38 8.45 -14.07
N MET A 148 -1.91 7.22 -14.01
CA MET A 148 -1.18 6.00 -14.33
C MET A 148 -1.67 5.39 -15.64
N PRO A 149 -0.75 4.92 -16.51
CA PRO A 149 -1.13 4.18 -17.70
C PRO A 149 -1.76 2.83 -17.33
N TRP A 150 -2.90 2.52 -17.93
CA TRP A 150 -3.69 1.31 -17.70
C TRP A 150 -4.05 0.63 -19.03
N PRO A 151 -3.73 -0.67 -19.21
CA PRO A 151 -3.82 -1.33 -20.52
C PRO A 151 -5.24 -1.72 -20.92
N GLN A 152 -6.21 -1.74 -19.99
CA GLN A 152 -7.56 -2.21 -20.28
C GLN A 152 -8.55 -1.07 -20.47
N ALA A 153 -9.60 -1.32 -21.26
CA ALA A 153 -10.68 -0.35 -21.49
C ALA A 153 -11.47 0.00 -20.22
N LYS A 154 -11.57 -0.91 -19.24
CA LYS A 154 -12.28 -0.70 -17.97
C LYS A 154 -11.28 -0.44 -16.85
N ALA A 155 -11.48 0.64 -16.09
CA ALA A 155 -10.70 0.92 -14.89
C ALA A 155 -11.07 -0.08 -13.77
N PRO A 156 -10.10 -0.52 -12.95
CA PRO A 156 -10.38 -1.37 -11.79
C PRO A 156 -11.18 -0.63 -10.71
N SER A 157 -11.77 -1.37 -9.77
CA SER A 157 -12.56 -0.77 -8.69
C SER A 157 -11.73 0.18 -7.81
N GLY A 158 -12.29 1.33 -7.48
CA GLY A 158 -11.60 2.41 -6.77
C GLY A 158 -10.60 3.20 -7.63
N TRP A 159 -10.74 3.14 -8.96
CA TRP A 159 -9.97 3.97 -9.89
C TRP A 159 -10.90 4.65 -10.89
N LEU A 160 -10.55 5.87 -11.29
CA LEU A 160 -11.31 6.69 -12.22
C LEU A 160 -10.46 6.98 -13.46
N LYS A 161 -11.09 7.06 -14.63
CA LYS A 161 -10.41 7.43 -15.87
C LYS A 161 -10.20 8.93 -15.95
N CYS A 162 -9.06 9.34 -16.49
CA CYS A 162 -8.80 10.71 -16.91
C CYS A 162 -9.41 10.95 -18.30
N ASN A 163 -10.73 10.96 -18.38
CA ASN A 163 -11.50 11.18 -19.61
C ASN A 163 -12.50 12.35 -19.46
N GLY A 164 -12.17 13.36 -18.64
CA GLY A 164 -13.06 14.47 -18.33
C GLY A 164 -14.13 14.15 -17.28
N LEU A 165 -14.02 13.01 -16.59
CA LEU A 165 -15.02 12.55 -15.62
C LEU A 165 -15.08 13.48 -14.40
N SER A 166 -16.29 13.83 -13.97
CA SER A 166 -16.53 14.47 -12.67
C SER A 166 -16.57 13.46 -11.53
N PHE A 167 -16.19 13.89 -10.33
CA PHE A 167 -16.22 13.06 -9.12
C PHE A 167 -16.74 13.84 -7.91
N ASP A 168 -17.27 13.10 -6.94
CA ASP A 168 -17.75 13.68 -5.69
C ASP A 168 -16.57 13.99 -4.74
N LYS A 169 -16.38 15.27 -4.46
CA LYS A 169 -15.31 15.78 -3.59
C LYS A 169 -15.50 15.44 -2.11
N ASN A 170 -16.74 15.17 -1.69
CA ASN A 170 -17.03 14.77 -0.32
C ASN A 170 -16.71 13.29 -0.09
N ILE A 171 -16.80 12.47 -1.14
CA ILE A 171 -16.41 11.07 -1.09
C ILE A 171 -14.89 10.95 -1.25
N TYR A 172 -14.30 11.58 -2.27
CA TYR A 172 -12.88 11.48 -2.59
C TYR A 172 -12.12 12.73 -2.14
N THR A 173 -12.03 12.93 -0.83
CA THR A 173 -11.51 14.18 -0.24
C THR A 173 -10.02 14.40 -0.52
N ILE A 174 -9.22 13.33 -0.62
CA ILE A 174 -7.79 13.45 -0.94
C ILE A 174 -7.63 13.77 -2.43
N LEU A 175 -8.41 13.11 -3.30
CA LEU A 175 -8.41 13.42 -4.73
C LEU A 175 -8.86 14.86 -5.00
N ALA A 176 -9.82 15.38 -4.23
CA ALA A 176 -10.28 16.76 -4.32
C ALA A 176 -9.19 17.79 -3.96
N LYS A 177 -8.20 17.43 -3.13
CA LYS A 177 -7.04 18.30 -2.88
C LYS A 177 -6.11 18.38 -4.11
N VAL A 178 -6.02 17.29 -4.89
CA VAL A 178 -5.21 17.24 -6.11
C VAL A 178 -5.94 17.87 -7.31
N TYR A 179 -7.25 17.62 -7.44
CA TYR A 179 -8.11 18.17 -8.49
C TYR A 179 -9.30 18.97 -7.87
N PRO A 180 -9.09 20.23 -7.45
CA PRO A 180 -10.10 21.02 -6.72
C PRO A 180 -11.40 21.29 -7.50
N SER A 181 -11.34 21.24 -8.83
CA SER A 181 -12.50 21.36 -9.73
C SER A 181 -13.52 20.23 -9.52
N GLY A 182 -13.10 19.08 -8.99
CA GLY A 182 -13.93 17.87 -8.98
C GLY A 182 -14.06 17.22 -10.36
N ILE A 183 -13.20 17.60 -11.31
CA ILE A 183 -13.20 17.11 -12.69
C ILE A 183 -11.78 16.67 -13.03
N LEU A 184 -11.64 15.44 -13.52
CA LEU A 184 -10.37 14.90 -14.00
C LEU A 184 -10.03 15.46 -15.38
N PRO A 185 -8.73 15.63 -15.72
CA PRO A 185 -8.34 16.00 -17.08
C PRO A 185 -8.83 14.96 -18.09
N ASP A 186 -9.14 15.39 -19.30
CA ASP A 186 -9.35 14.49 -20.44
C ASP A 186 -8.01 14.26 -21.13
N LEU A 187 -7.40 13.11 -20.88
CA LEU A 187 -6.07 12.76 -21.39
C LEU A 187 -6.14 11.83 -22.61
N ARG A 188 -7.33 11.64 -23.19
CA ARG A 188 -7.49 10.79 -24.38
C ARG A 188 -6.83 11.45 -25.58
N GLY A 189 -5.78 10.82 -26.11
CA GLY A 189 -5.02 11.34 -27.25
C GLY A 189 -3.93 12.35 -26.87
N GLU A 190 -3.80 12.68 -25.59
CA GLU A 190 -2.83 13.65 -25.09
C GLU A 190 -1.48 12.99 -24.76
N PHE A 191 -0.40 13.75 -24.96
CA PHE A 191 0.92 13.40 -24.43
C PHE A 191 1.19 14.22 -23.16
N ILE A 192 1.45 13.53 -22.05
CA ILE A 192 1.86 14.20 -20.81
C ILE A 192 3.33 14.60 -20.92
N ARG A 193 3.65 15.85 -20.59
CA ARG A 193 5.03 16.36 -20.49
C ARG A 193 5.30 16.98 -19.13
N GLY A 194 6.57 17.15 -18.79
CA GLY A 194 6.98 17.90 -17.62
C GLY A 194 6.58 19.38 -17.73
N TRP A 195 6.10 19.93 -16.61
CA TRP A 195 5.87 21.36 -16.45
C TRP A 195 7.21 22.10 -16.35
N ASP A 196 7.28 23.31 -16.90
CA ASP A 196 8.52 24.10 -16.95
C ASP A 196 9.04 24.51 -15.56
N ASP A 197 8.11 24.83 -14.65
CA ASP A 197 8.37 25.24 -13.27
C ASP A 197 9.52 26.26 -13.13
N GLY A 198 9.56 27.25 -14.02
CA GLY A 198 10.54 28.34 -13.98
C GLY A 198 11.87 28.07 -14.68
N ARG A 199 12.03 26.94 -15.38
CA ARG A 199 13.22 26.64 -16.19
C ARG A 199 13.34 27.51 -17.45
N GLN A 200 12.26 28.20 -17.84
CA GLN A 200 12.17 29.10 -18.99
C GLN A 200 12.32 28.42 -20.37
N VAL A 201 12.12 27.11 -20.45
CA VAL A 201 12.07 26.35 -21.72
C VAL A 201 10.68 26.46 -22.34
N ASP A 202 9.66 26.56 -21.49
CA ASP A 202 8.26 26.56 -21.87
C ASP A 202 7.48 27.61 -21.06
N ASN A 203 7.92 28.86 -21.26
CA ASN A 203 7.46 30.01 -20.51
C ASN A 203 5.96 30.30 -20.73
N GLY A 204 5.25 30.60 -19.65
CA GLY A 204 3.84 31.00 -19.69
C GLY A 204 2.82 29.85 -19.73
N ARG A 205 3.25 28.58 -19.80
CA ARG A 205 2.33 27.43 -19.69
C ARG A 205 2.14 27.00 -18.24
N GLY A 206 0.88 26.92 -17.81
CA GLY A 206 0.47 26.40 -16.50
C GLY A 206 0.25 24.88 -16.48
N LEU A 207 0.16 24.31 -15.28
CA LEU A 207 -0.23 22.92 -15.07
C LEU A 207 -1.63 22.63 -15.66
N LEU A 208 -1.79 21.42 -16.22
CA LEU A 208 -3.05 20.93 -16.79
C LEU A 208 -3.60 21.73 -18.00
N ILE A 209 -2.77 22.58 -18.61
CA ILE A 209 -3.15 23.32 -19.83
C ILE A 209 -2.73 22.51 -21.07
N SER A 210 -3.71 22.18 -21.92
CA SER A 210 -3.48 21.54 -23.21
C SER A 210 -2.76 22.47 -24.18
N GLN A 211 -1.89 21.93 -25.02
CA GLN A 211 -1.27 22.64 -26.13
C GLN A 211 -1.57 21.90 -27.42
N GLN A 212 -1.95 22.63 -28.47
CA GLN A 212 -2.05 22.04 -29.80
C GLN A 212 -0.66 21.58 -30.28
N ALA A 213 -0.64 20.53 -31.10
CA ALA A 213 0.59 20.09 -31.74
C ALA A 213 1.16 21.22 -32.63
N THR A 214 2.49 21.36 -32.62
CA THR A 214 3.18 22.27 -33.54
C THR A 214 2.90 21.87 -34.97
N ILE A 215 2.43 22.83 -35.76
CA ILE A 215 2.21 22.66 -37.20
C ILE A 215 3.56 22.71 -37.92
N VAL A 216 3.85 21.67 -38.71
CA VAL A 216 4.94 21.72 -39.69
C VAL A 216 4.36 22.25 -41.00
N GLY A 217 4.61 23.53 -41.27
CA GLY A 217 4.17 24.21 -42.49
C GLY A 217 5.16 24.02 -43.64
N VAL A 218 4.62 23.94 -44.85
CA VAL A 218 5.38 23.66 -46.07
C VAL A 218 4.83 24.54 -47.20
N GLY A 219 5.46 25.70 -47.46
CA GLY A 219 5.03 26.66 -48.50
C GLY A 219 5.58 28.07 -48.30
N ASP A 220 5.53 28.89 -49.37
CA ASP A 220 5.95 30.30 -49.39
C ASP A 220 4.75 31.20 -49.80
N PRO A 221 4.35 32.20 -48.99
CA PRO A 221 3.18 33.04 -49.25
C PRO A 221 3.32 33.99 -50.45
N ASN A 222 4.51 34.12 -51.05
CA ASN A 222 4.77 35.05 -52.16
C ASN A 222 4.96 34.34 -53.51
N ILE A 223 4.90 33.02 -53.54
CA ILE A 223 5.13 32.23 -54.75
C ILE A 223 3.78 31.72 -55.30
N ASN A 224 3.29 32.36 -56.36
CA ASN A 224 2.07 31.99 -57.08
C ASN A 224 2.29 30.87 -58.13
N TYR A 225 3.32 30.04 -57.93
CA TYR A 225 3.59 28.84 -58.74
C TYR A 225 3.27 27.60 -57.89
N THR A 226 3.18 26.41 -58.51
CA THR A 226 3.00 25.15 -57.76
C THR A 226 4.15 24.96 -56.77
N ALA A 227 3.94 25.38 -55.52
CA ALA A 227 4.92 25.20 -54.45
C ALA A 227 5.01 23.70 -54.17
N LEU A 228 6.08 23.08 -54.68
CA LEU A 228 6.43 21.70 -54.38
C LEU A 228 6.82 21.62 -52.92
N VAL A 229 5.91 21.13 -52.08
CA VAL A 229 6.27 20.56 -50.78
C VAL A 229 7.03 19.27 -51.05
N SER A 230 8.35 19.35 -51.16
CA SER A 230 9.20 18.16 -51.33
C SER A 230 9.83 17.79 -49.99
N LEU A 231 9.47 16.61 -49.46
CA LEU A 231 10.34 15.92 -48.51
C LEU A 231 11.46 15.30 -49.36
N TYR A 232 12.61 15.96 -49.39
CA TYR A 232 13.72 15.67 -50.30
C TYR A 232 14.22 14.21 -50.13
N ASN A 233 14.14 13.38 -51.17
CA ASN A 233 14.81 12.07 -51.24
C ASN A 233 15.63 12.00 -52.54
N ASN A 234 16.95 12.02 -52.44
CA ASN A 234 17.87 11.94 -53.59
C ASN A 234 18.21 10.50 -54.02
N VAL A 235 17.58 9.48 -53.42
CA VAL A 235 18.05 8.09 -53.51
C VAL A 235 17.03 7.14 -54.16
N ASP A 236 15.73 7.43 -54.10
CA ASP A 236 14.72 6.48 -54.60
C ASP A 236 13.35 7.14 -54.84
N ASN A 237 12.82 7.00 -56.06
CA ASN A 237 11.49 7.47 -56.46
C ASN A 237 10.37 6.45 -56.18
N ASN A 238 10.65 5.40 -55.42
CA ASN A 238 9.68 4.39 -55.07
C ASN A 238 8.63 4.91 -54.08
N LEU A 239 7.42 5.13 -54.59
CA LEU A 239 6.26 5.61 -53.82
C LEU A 239 5.87 4.66 -52.67
N SER A 240 6.09 3.35 -52.78
CA SER A 240 5.76 2.41 -51.69
C SER A 240 6.72 2.55 -50.52
N THR A 241 8.00 2.81 -50.79
CA THR A 241 9.02 3.05 -49.76
C THR A 241 8.72 4.34 -49.02
N ILE A 242 8.34 5.41 -49.75
CA ILE A 242 7.94 6.68 -49.15
C ILE A 242 6.66 6.53 -48.31
N ALA A 243 5.66 5.80 -48.81
CA ALA A 243 4.45 5.51 -48.05
C ALA A 243 4.76 4.75 -46.75
N SER A 244 5.68 3.78 -46.78
CA SER A 244 6.10 3.06 -45.57
C SER A 244 6.83 3.97 -44.56
N ASN A 245 7.66 4.89 -45.03
CA ASN A 245 8.37 5.85 -44.16
C ASN A 245 7.43 6.89 -43.54
N LEU A 246 6.29 7.14 -44.17
CA LEU A 246 5.22 8.03 -43.68
C LEU A 246 4.09 7.26 -42.98
N ASN A 247 4.33 6.02 -42.54
CA ASN A 247 3.37 5.18 -41.83
C ASN A 247 2.03 4.98 -42.58
N GLY A 248 2.08 4.85 -43.90
CA GLY A 248 0.93 4.52 -44.75
C GLY A 248 0.18 5.71 -45.34
N GLU A 249 0.64 6.95 -45.13
CA GLU A 249 0.16 8.08 -45.92
C GLU A 249 0.50 7.89 -47.40
N VAL A 250 -0.42 8.23 -48.30
CA VAL A 250 -0.30 7.93 -49.73
C VAL A 250 0.40 9.07 -50.46
N PRO A 251 1.66 8.89 -50.91
CA PRO A 251 2.35 9.86 -51.73
C PRO A 251 1.92 9.76 -53.20
N VAL A 252 1.96 10.89 -53.90
CA VAL A 252 1.77 10.95 -55.36
C VAL A 252 3.02 11.52 -56.01
N LYS A 253 3.57 10.78 -56.97
CA LYS A 253 4.72 11.21 -57.76
C LYS A 253 4.36 12.43 -58.60
N ILE A 254 5.21 13.46 -58.58
CA ILE A 254 5.09 14.62 -59.46
C ILE A 254 6.08 14.49 -60.62
N ASN A 255 7.36 14.28 -60.31
CA ASN A 255 8.42 14.03 -61.28
C ASN A 255 9.51 13.14 -60.65
N ASP A 256 10.62 12.94 -61.35
CA ASP A 256 11.72 12.09 -60.88
C ASP A 256 12.52 12.67 -59.71
N ASN A 257 12.23 13.89 -59.25
CA ASN A 257 12.91 14.52 -58.12
C ASN A 257 11.91 15.04 -57.06
N ALA A 258 10.61 14.77 -57.21
CA ALA A 258 9.57 15.33 -56.36
C ALA A 258 8.35 14.43 -56.22
N VAL A 259 7.91 14.29 -54.97
CA VAL A 259 6.73 13.55 -54.57
C VAL A 259 5.93 14.44 -53.61
N LYS A 260 4.61 14.51 -53.77
CA LYS A 260 3.71 15.25 -52.86
C LYS A 260 2.85 14.31 -52.04
N LEU A 261 2.41 14.78 -50.88
CA LEU A 261 1.27 14.21 -50.17
C LEU A 261 0.00 14.91 -50.68
N LEU A 262 -1.02 14.11 -51.05
CA LEU A 262 -2.33 14.67 -51.36
C LEU A 262 -3.05 14.98 -50.04
N SER A 263 -3.32 16.25 -49.75
CA SER A 263 -4.43 16.57 -48.86
C SER A 263 -5.73 16.46 -49.66
N GLY A 264 -6.82 15.99 -49.04
CA GLY A 264 -8.13 15.87 -49.69
C GLY A 264 -8.77 17.21 -50.09
N ALA A 265 -8.07 18.33 -49.90
CA ALA A 265 -8.52 19.66 -50.29
C ALA A 265 -8.07 19.97 -51.72
N GLY A 266 -9.03 20.12 -52.64
CA GLY A 266 -8.78 20.36 -54.08
C GLY A 266 -8.11 21.69 -54.42
N LYS A 267 -7.76 22.54 -53.43
CA LYS A 267 -7.04 23.81 -53.61
C LYS A 267 -6.18 24.11 -52.37
N PHE A 268 -4.92 24.51 -52.59
CA PHE A 268 -4.12 25.20 -51.58
C PHE A 268 -4.60 26.65 -51.52
N ASP A 269 -5.46 26.97 -50.55
CA ASP A 269 -5.89 28.35 -50.29
C ASP A 269 -5.01 28.95 -49.17
N PRO A 270 -4.20 30.00 -49.45
CA PRO A 270 -3.28 30.61 -48.48
C PRO A 270 -3.99 31.43 -47.39
N LEU A 271 -5.32 31.57 -47.39
CA LEU A 271 -6.04 32.32 -46.36
C LEU A 271 -6.14 31.59 -45.01
N LEU A 272 -5.95 30.27 -44.97
CA LEU A 272 -5.96 29.49 -43.71
C LEU A 272 -4.84 28.45 -43.74
N ALA A 273 -3.77 28.70 -42.96
CA ALA A 273 -2.58 27.85 -42.83
C ALA A 273 -2.85 26.38 -42.39
N SER A 274 -4.11 25.98 -42.17
CA SER A 274 -4.50 24.66 -41.67
C SER A 274 -4.70 23.58 -42.75
N GLN A 275 -4.69 23.91 -44.05
CA GLN A 275 -5.01 22.93 -45.11
C GLN A 275 -3.79 22.21 -45.73
N ALA A 276 -2.57 22.59 -45.32
CA ALA A 276 -1.31 22.02 -45.80
C ALA A 276 -0.34 21.69 -44.65
N SER A 277 -0.88 21.35 -43.48
CA SER A 277 -0.11 21.04 -42.28
C SER A 277 -0.16 19.56 -41.95
N MET A 278 0.96 19.01 -41.47
CA MET A 278 0.99 17.70 -40.85
C MET A 278 1.18 17.82 -39.34
N TYR A 279 0.52 16.95 -38.60
CA TYR A 279 0.73 16.77 -37.17
C TYR A 279 1.66 15.60 -36.95
N VAL A 280 2.82 15.87 -36.36
CA VAL A 280 3.82 14.85 -36.08
C VAL A 280 3.70 14.40 -34.64
N ARG A 281 3.69 13.08 -34.43
CA ARG A 281 3.75 12.45 -33.10
C ARG A 281 4.81 11.36 -33.09
N PRO A 282 5.51 11.14 -31.97
CA PRO A 282 6.39 9.98 -31.85
C PRO A 282 5.58 8.69 -31.94
N ARG A 283 6.21 7.58 -32.33
CA ARG A 283 5.59 6.25 -32.20
C ARG A 283 5.16 6.01 -30.75
N ASN A 284 3.93 5.53 -30.55
CA ASN A 284 3.33 5.35 -29.23
C ASN A 284 2.36 4.17 -29.23
N ILE A 285 2.02 3.69 -28.03
CA ILE A 285 0.95 2.71 -27.78
C ILE A 285 -0.07 3.38 -26.87
N ALA A 286 -1.36 3.24 -27.19
CA ALA A 286 -2.44 3.85 -26.42
C ALA A 286 -2.76 3.04 -25.16
N PHE A 287 -2.66 3.69 -24.00
CA PHE A 287 -3.15 3.22 -22.71
C PHE A 287 -4.24 4.18 -22.22
N ASN A 288 -5.17 3.71 -21.37
CA ASN A 288 -5.96 4.65 -20.59
C ASN A 288 -5.08 5.33 -19.54
N TYR A 289 -5.39 6.57 -19.17
CA TYR A 289 -4.89 7.15 -17.92
C TYR A 289 -5.96 7.00 -16.84
N ILE A 290 -5.56 6.49 -15.67
CA ILE A 290 -6.44 6.35 -14.50
C ILE A 290 -5.80 6.96 -13.26
N VAL A 291 -6.62 7.41 -12.31
CA VAL A 291 -6.20 7.89 -10.98
C VAL A 291 -6.85 7.07 -9.88
N ARG A 292 -6.15 6.90 -8.76
CA ARG A 292 -6.72 6.25 -7.58
C ARG A 292 -7.80 7.14 -6.98
N ALA A 293 -8.97 6.58 -6.76
CA ALA A 293 -10.07 7.23 -6.06
C ALA A 293 -10.10 6.74 -4.60
N ALA A 294 -9.86 7.67 -3.69
CA ALA A 294 -9.90 7.46 -2.24
C ALA A 294 -10.21 8.79 -1.53
#